data_AF-A0A378A9P7-F1
#
_entry.id   AF-A0A378A9P7-F1
#
_cell.length_a   1.000
_cell.length_b   1.000
_cell.length_c   1.000
_cell.angle_alpha   90.00
_cell.angle_beta   90.00
_cell.angle_gamma   90.00
#
_symmetry.space_group_name_H-M   'P 1'
#
loop_
_entity.id
_entity.type
_entity.pdbx_description
1 polymer ?
#
loop_
_entity_poly.entity_id
_entity_poly.type
_entity_poly.pdbx_seq_one_letter_code
_entity_poly.pdbx_strand_id
1 'polypeptide(L)'
;MVFLLTAVGNENAGYLANTLPDGAQNIYLALSTNDNNTLDKSNKIVPADPQQNQVRLQESAVSGGLFTYYVGYVSPTPKSATSGPITSWATWELVYN
;
A
#
# COMPACT_ATOMS: atom_id res chain seq x y z
N MET A 1 4.66 4.10 -16.86
CA MET A 1 3.69 2.98 -16.93
C MET A 1 3.71 2.30 -15.56
N VAL A 2 2.62 2.40 -14.81
CA VAL A 2 2.48 1.74 -13.50
C VAL A 2 1.94 0.34 -13.75
N PHE A 3 2.63 -0.70 -13.28
CA PHE A 3 2.13 -2.07 -13.33
C PHE A 3 1.29 -2.32 -12.08
N LEU A 4 -0.03 -2.15 -12.21
CA LEU A 4 -1.00 -2.63 -11.23
C LEU A 4 -1.37 -4.07 -11.61
N LEU A 5 -1.24 -5.01 -10.69
CA LEU A 5 -1.82 -6.34 -10.87
C LEU A 5 -3.35 -6.16 -10.85
N THR A 6 -3.99 -6.35 -12.01
CA THR A 6 -5.42 -6.08 -12.20
C THR A 6 -6.28 -6.86 -11.21
N ALA A 7 -7.27 -6.17 -10.65
CA ALA A 7 -8.25 -6.66 -9.72
C ALA A 7 -9.02 -7.87 -10.28
N VAL A 8 -8.65 -9.06 -9.83
CA VAL A 8 -9.51 -10.23 -9.80
C VAL A 8 -9.34 -10.78 -8.40
N GLY A 9 -10.46 -10.91 -7.66
CA GLY A 9 -10.51 -11.07 -6.20
C GLY A 9 -9.30 -11.78 -5.60
N ASN A 10 -8.39 -11.04 -4.96
CA ASN A 10 -7.15 -11.63 -4.50
C ASN A 10 -6.59 -10.83 -3.33
N GLU A 11 -6.08 -11.58 -2.38
CA GLU A 11 -5.43 -11.17 -1.14
C GLU A 11 -4.20 -10.26 -1.41
N ASN A 12 -3.78 -10.22 -2.68
CA ASN A 12 -2.66 -9.44 -3.22
C ASN A 12 -3.05 -8.09 -3.87
N ALA A 13 -4.34 -7.78 -4.02
CA ALA A 13 -4.77 -6.49 -4.57
C ALA A 13 -4.25 -5.32 -3.70
N GLY A 14 -3.58 -4.34 -4.29
CA GLY A 14 -3.00 -3.20 -3.57
C GLY A 14 -1.55 -3.38 -3.10
N TYR A 15 -0.89 -4.49 -3.46
CA TYR A 15 0.57 -4.57 -3.34
C TYR A 15 1.26 -3.74 -4.42
N LEU A 16 2.27 -2.99 -4.00
CA LEU A 16 3.14 -2.21 -4.85
C LEU A 16 4.33 -3.09 -5.25
N ALA A 17 4.34 -3.49 -6.52
CA ALA A 17 5.38 -4.34 -7.08
C ALA A 17 6.73 -3.62 -7.13
N ASN A 18 7.81 -4.38 -6.96
CA ASN A 18 9.15 -3.86 -7.17
C ASN A 18 9.32 -3.49 -8.65
N THR A 19 9.78 -2.28 -8.94
CA THR A 19 10.03 -1.81 -10.30
C THR A 19 11.45 -2.10 -10.78
N LEU A 20 12.31 -2.62 -9.91
CA LEU A 20 13.67 -3.03 -10.27
C LEU A 20 13.63 -4.45 -10.87
N PRO A 21 14.17 -4.67 -12.09
CA PRO A 21 14.14 -5.98 -12.74
C PRO A 21 15.02 -7.03 -12.05
N ASP A 22 16.04 -6.59 -11.32
CA ASP A 22 17.01 -7.39 -10.57
C ASP A 22 16.85 -7.24 -9.04
N GLY A 23 15.75 -6.63 -8.60
CA GLY A 23 15.47 -6.41 -7.18
C GLY A 23 14.92 -7.65 -6.47
N ALA A 24 14.53 -7.45 -5.21
CA ALA A 24 13.89 -8.51 -4.42
C ALA A 24 12.58 -8.97 -5.07
N GLN A 25 12.32 -10.28 -4.96
CA GLN A 25 11.16 -10.97 -5.52
C GLN A 25 10.34 -11.63 -4.42
N ASN A 26 9.05 -11.85 -4.67
CA ASN A 26 8.08 -12.42 -3.72
C ASN A 26 7.94 -11.63 -2.41
N ILE A 27 8.35 -10.36 -2.41
CA ILE A 27 8.18 -9.40 -1.33
C ILE A 27 7.80 -8.06 -1.97
N TYR A 28 6.85 -7.37 -1.35
CA TYR A 28 6.20 -6.20 -1.92
C TYR A 28 6.08 -5.11 -0.87
N LEU A 29 5.81 -3.88 -1.31
CA LEU A 29 5.34 -2.82 -0.41
C LEU A 29 3.82 -2.82 -0.39
N ALA A 30 3.24 -2.47 0.76
CA ALA A 30 1.80 -2.23 0.88
C ALA A 30 1.53 -1.01 1.75
N LEU A 31 0.40 -0.35 1.47
CA LEU A 31 -0.05 0.82 2.19
C LEU A 31 -1.17 0.44 3.17
N SER A 32 -1.17 1.06 4.36
CA SER A 32 -2.23 0.90 5.36
C SER A 32 -2.61 2.21 6.03
N THR A 33 -3.82 2.21 6.60
CA THR A 33 -4.39 3.35 7.35
C THR A 33 -3.99 3.37 8.83
N ASN A 34 -3.30 2.34 9.32
CA ASN A 34 -2.80 2.22 10.69
C ASN A 34 -1.47 1.43 10.76
N ASP A 35 -0.87 1.42 11.94
CA ASP A 35 0.40 0.77 12.28
C ASP A 35 0.26 -0.68 12.76
N ASN A 36 -0.88 -1.33 12.49
CA ASN A 36 -1.07 -2.72 12.90
C ASN A 36 -0.04 -3.65 12.24
N ASN A 37 0.46 -4.62 13.01
CA ASN A 37 1.39 -5.65 12.51
C ASN A 37 0.74 -6.65 11.52
N THR A 38 -0.57 -6.57 11.34
CA THR A 38 -1.32 -7.40 10.38
C THR A 38 -1.94 -6.49 9.33
N LEU A 39 -1.73 -6.84 8.06
CA LEU A 39 -2.37 -6.20 6.93
C LEU A 39 -3.58 -7.04 6.50
N ASP A 40 -4.78 -6.48 6.63
CA ASP A 40 -6.04 -7.12 6.24
C ASP A 40 -6.99 -6.13 5.56
N LYS A 41 -8.20 -6.59 5.21
CA LYS A 41 -9.17 -5.76 4.47
C LYS A 41 -9.61 -4.50 5.21
N SER A 42 -9.48 -4.43 6.53
CA SER A 42 -9.93 -3.29 7.35
C SER A 42 -8.95 -2.12 7.38
N ASN A 43 -7.66 -2.38 7.11
CA ASN A 43 -6.62 -1.35 7.14
C ASN A 43 -5.84 -1.20 5.84
N LYS A 44 -5.89 -2.18 4.93
CA LYS A 44 -5.18 -2.14 3.66
C LYS A 44 -5.74 -1.05 2.74
N ILE A 45 -4.85 -0.27 2.16
CA ILE A 45 -5.18 0.68 1.09
C ILE A 45 -4.95 -0.04 -0.24
N VAL A 46 -6.00 -0.14 -1.05
CA VAL A 46 -5.96 -0.71 -2.40
C VAL A 46 -6.05 0.46 -3.38
N PRO A 47 -4.93 0.88 -4.02
CA PRO A 47 -4.95 2.01 -4.93
C PRO A 47 -5.98 1.83 -6.04
N ALA A 48 -6.69 2.91 -6.36
CA ALA A 48 -7.78 2.97 -7.34
C ALA A 48 -9.05 2.15 -7.01
N ASP A 49 -9.13 1.51 -5.84
CA ASP A 49 -10.39 0.93 -5.36
C ASP A 49 -11.33 2.05 -4.87
N PRO A 50 -12.54 2.21 -5.44
CA PRO A 50 -13.49 3.23 -5.00
C PRO A 50 -13.99 3.02 -3.57
N GLN A 51 -13.87 1.80 -3.03
CA GLN A 51 -14.22 1.45 -1.66
C GLN A 51 -12.97 1.29 -0.77
N GLN A 52 -11.82 1.83 -1.17
CA GLN A 52 -10.61 1.77 -0.36
C GLN A 52 -10.81 2.35 1.05
N ASN A 53 -10.08 1.80 2.01
CA ASN A 53 -10.06 2.34 3.37
C ASN A 53 -9.52 3.79 3.36
N GLN A 54 -10.20 4.66 4.09
CA GLN A 54 -9.86 6.09 4.17
C GLN A 54 -9.02 6.37 5.41
N VAL A 55 -7.93 7.11 5.22
CA VAL A 55 -7.20 7.71 6.35
C VAL A 55 -8.04 8.84 6.92
N ARG A 56 -8.28 8.77 8.23
CA ARG A 56 -8.99 9.82 8.95
C ARG A 56 -8.03 10.93 9.34
N LEU A 57 -8.56 12.15 9.32
CA LEU A 57 -7.87 13.32 9.84
C LEU A 57 -7.62 13.15 11.34
N GLN A 58 -6.36 13.09 11.76
CA GLN A 58 -6.01 12.86 13.18
C GLN A 58 -6.01 14.16 13.99
N GLU A 59 -5.51 15.24 13.40
CA GLU A 59 -5.50 16.56 14.00
C GLU A 59 -6.20 17.55 13.07
N SER A 60 -7.24 18.19 13.58
CA SER A 60 -7.86 19.36 12.94
C SER A 60 -7.25 20.60 13.57
N ALA A 61 -6.20 21.14 12.97
CA ALA A 61 -5.70 22.46 13.34
C ALA A 61 -6.55 23.52 12.62
N VAL A 62 -6.58 24.74 13.18
CA VAL A 62 -7.33 25.89 12.62
C VAL A 62 -6.92 26.20 11.16
N SER A 63 -5.74 25.74 10.73
CA SER A 63 -5.16 25.99 9.41
C SER A 63 -4.66 24.75 8.65
N GLY A 64 -4.99 23.53 9.09
CA GLY A 64 -4.47 22.34 8.44
C GLY A 64 -4.88 21.01 9.05
N GLY A 65 -4.49 19.94 8.36
CA GLY A 65 -4.84 18.58 8.71
C GLY A 65 -3.69 17.61 8.48
N LEU A 66 -3.48 16.68 9.41
CA LEU A 66 -2.53 15.58 9.26
C LEU A 66 -3.25 14.29 8.85
N PHE A 67 -2.80 13.71 7.73
CA PHE A 67 -3.16 12.37 7.29
C PHE A 67 -1.94 11.46 7.40
N THR A 68 -2.03 10.44 8.25
CA THR A 68 -0.93 9.49 8.48
C THR A 68 -1.18 8.21 7.69
N TYR A 69 -0.22 7.85 6.84
CA TYR A 69 -0.21 6.62 6.06
C TYR A 69 0.98 5.76 6.49
N TYR A 70 0.81 4.44 6.44
CA TYR A 70 1.86 3.50 6.80
C TYR A 70 2.25 2.69 5.58
N VAL A 71 3.54 2.40 5.46
CA VAL A 71 4.10 1.54 4.42
C VAL A 71 4.87 0.42 5.07
N GLY A 72 4.65 -0.82 4.61
CA GLY A 72 5.29 -2.00 5.15
C GLY A 72 5.62 -3.02 4.07
N TYR A 73 6.51 -3.94 4.41
CA TYR A 73 6.80 -5.10 3.57
C TYR A 73 5.74 -6.18 3.77
N VAL A 74 5.30 -6.79 2.66
CA VAL A 74 4.36 -7.91 2.68
C VAL A 74 4.85 -9.01 1.76
N SER A 75 4.65 -10.26 2.17
CA SER A 75 4.92 -11.42 1.33
C SER A 75 3.81 -12.46 1.52
N PRO A 76 3.08 -12.83 0.46
CA PRO A 76 2.15 -13.97 0.52
C PRO A 76 2.90 -15.31 0.57
N THR A 77 4.18 -15.32 0.19
CA THR A 77 5.05 -16.51 0.18
C THR A 77 6.40 -16.19 0.84
N PRO A 78 6.45 -15.96 2.18
CA PRO A 78 7.65 -15.49 2.86
C PRO A 78 8.88 -16.39 2.67
N LYS A 79 8.66 -17.70 2.53
CA LYS A 79 9.72 -18.69 2.28
C LYS A 79 10.40 -18.53 0.91
N SER A 80 9.75 -17.86 -0.03
CA SER A 80 10.26 -17.64 -1.39
C SER A 80 10.73 -16.20 -1.61
N ALA A 81 10.65 -15.34 -0.58
CA ALA A 81 11.16 -13.97 -0.65
C ALA A 81 12.68 -13.99 -0.89
N THR A 82 13.15 -13.23 -1.87
CA THR A 82 14.57 -13.06 -2.14
C THR A 82 15.07 -11.75 -1.53
N SER A 83 16.38 -11.69 -1.26
CA SER A 83 17.02 -10.43 -0.90
C SER A 83 17.26 -9.57 -2.14
N GLY A 84 17.36 -8.26 -1.94
CA GLY A 84 17.62 -7.29 -2.99
C GLY A 84 17.00 -5.93 -2.68
N PRO A 85 17.32 -4.90 -3.47
CA PRO A 85 16.67 -3.60 -3.36
C PRO A 85 15.19 -3.70 -3.75
N ILE A 86 14.35 -2.88 -3.08
CA ILE A 86 12.95 -2.69 -3.43
C ILE A 86 12.73 -1.22 -3.72
N THR A 87 12.15 -0.93 -4.87
CA THR A 87 11.69 0.41 -5.25
C THR A 87 10.31 0.28 -5.86
N SER A 88 9.38 1.11 -5.43
CA SER A 88 8.05 1.16 -6.03
C SER A 88 7.51 2.58 -6.02
N TRP A 89 6.48 2.80 -6.83
CA TRP A 89 5.88 4.12 -7.05
C TRP A 89 4.38 4.02 -6.84
N ALA A 90 3.84 5.02 -6.14
CA ALA A 90 2.40 5.22 -5.99
C ALA A 90 2.10 6.72 -6.07
N THR A 91 0.92 7.06 -6.58
CA THR A 91 0.38 8.41 -6.58
C THR A 91 -0.76 8.46 -5.56
N TRP A 92 -0.78 9.49 -4.74
CA TRP A 92 -1.88 9.76 -3.82
C TRP A 92 -2.75 10.89 -4.37
N GLU A 93 -4.05 10.79 -4.11
CA GLU A 93 -5.03 11.83 -4.42
C GLU A 93 -5.83 12.10 -3.15
N LEU A 94 -6.00 13.38 -2.81
CA LEU A 94 -6.84 13.81 -1.71
C LEU A 94 -8.08 14.49 -2.28
N VAL A 95 -9.24 13.87 -2.06
CA VAL A 95 -10.53 14.38 -2.51
C VAL A 95 -11.23 15.04 -1.34
N TYR A 96 -11.60 16.31 -1.51
CA TYR A 96 -12.42 17.05 -0.55
C TYR A 96 -13.89 16.94 -0.97
N ASN A 97 -14.78 16.79 0.02
CA ASN A 97 -16.23 16.87 -0.18
C ASN A 97 -16.73 18.28 0.13
#